data_AF-E7GCM9-F1
#
_entry.id   AF-E7GCM9-F1
#
_cell.length_a   1.000
_cell.length_b   1.000
_cell.length_c   1.000
_cell.angle_alpha   90.00
_cell.angle_beta   90.00
_cell.angle_gamma   90.00
#
_symmetry.space_group_name_H-M   'P 1'
#
loop_
_entity.id
_entity.type
_entity.pdbx_description
1 polymer ?
#
loop_
_entity_poly.entity_id
_entity_poly.type
_entity_poly.pdbx_seq_one_letter_code
_entity_poly.pdbx_strand_id
1 'polypeptide(L)'
;MENQEKLRLYKRALRDYQRIASDFNEHKSYTYNQFKDYFQPYGTDMGSVFVIERGVVKVYLIPYHKELLSSQSCDCSLSLHIVIYRIQENFKEEIDSLSLPMLKWKIMNLDNK
;
A
#
# COMPACT_ATOMS: atom_id res chain seq x y z
N MET A 1 9.18 -23.02 11.59
CA MET A 1 10.09 -22.12 10.83
C MET A 1 9.30 -21.23 9.88
N GLU A 2 8.53 -21.81 8.96
CA GLU A 2 7.74 -21.08 7.95
C GLU A 2 6.71 -20.07 8.51
N ASN A 3 6.00 -20.41 9.60
CA ASN A 3 5.02 -19.50 10.21
C ASN A 3 5.66 -18.25 10.84
N GLN A 4 6.85 -18.38 11.42
CA GLN A 4 7.56 -17.23 12.00
C GLN A 4 8.08 -16.30 10.91
N GLU A 5 8.54 -16.85 9.78
CA GLU A 5 8.93 -16.04 8.62
C GLU A 5 7.75 -15.32 8.00
N LYS A 6 6.61 -16.01 7.80
CA LYS A 6 5.36 -15.41 7.34
C LYS A 6 4.89 -14.29 8.27
N LEU A 7 4.92 -14.52 9.58
CA LEU A 7 4.57 -13.52 10.59
C LEU A 7 5.47 -12.28 10.50
N ARG A 8 6.79 -12.46 10.42
CA ARG A 8 7.75 -11.35 10.24
C ARG A 8 7.47 -10.57 8.97
N LEU A 9 7.19 -11.27 7.86
CA LEU A 9 6.86 -10.64 6.58
C LEU A 9 5.55 -9.83 6.65
N TYR A 10 4.50 -10.38 7.25
CA TYR A 10 3.22 -9.67 7.39
C TYR A 10 3.31 -8.46 8.32
N LYS A 11 4.04 -8.55 9.44
CA LYS A 11 4.32 -7.40 10.31
C LYS A 11 5.10 -6.32 9.55
N ARG A 12 6.09 -6.70 8.75
CA ARG A 12 6.84 -5.79 7.88
C ARG A 12 5.93 -5.13 6.84
N ALA A 13 5.05 -5.90 6.20
CA ALA A 13 4.09 -5.40 5.23
C ALA A 13 3.13 -4.37 5.83
N LEU A 14 2.60 -4.66 7.03
CA LEU A 14 1.72 -3.73 7.74
C LEU A 14 2.44 -2.41 8.06
N ARG A 15 3.69 -2.48 8.55
CA ARG A 15 4.52 -1.30 8.82
C ARG A 15 4.80 -0.49 7.54
N ASP A 16 5.17 -1.17 6.46
CA ASP A 16 5.51 -0.50 5.20
C ASP A 16 4.27 0.18 4.59
N TYR A 17 3.08 -0.45 4.68
CA TYR A 17 1.81 0.19 4.34
C TYR A 17 1.51 1.40 5.23
N GLN A 18 1.67 1.28 6.55
CA GLN A 18 1.39 2.37 7.49
C GLN A 18 2.24 3.62 7.22
N ARG A 19 3.48 3.44 6.74
CA ARG A 19 4.32 4.56 6.31
C ARG A 19 3.75 5.27 5.08
N ILE A 20 3.32 4.52 4.06
CA ILE A 20 2.65 5.11 2.89
C ILE A 20 1.37 5.83 3.33
N ALA A 21 0.58 5.23 4.23
CA ALA A 21 -0.65 5.82 4.72
C ALA A 21 -0.42 7.09 5.57
N SER A 22 0.66 7.13 6.37
CA SER A 22 1.07 8.34 7.09
C SER A 22 1.42 9.46 6.12
N ASP A 23 2.29 9.19 5.15
CA ASP A 23 2.69 10.15 4.13
C ASP A 23 1.47 10.67 3.34
N PHE A 24 0.54 9.77 2.99
CA PHE A 24 -0.72 10.13 2.35
C PHE A 24 -1.58 11.08 3.21
N ASN A 25 -1.72 10.78 4.50
CA ASN A 25 -2.55 11.57 5.42
C ASN A 25 -1.91 12.93 5.79
N GLU A 26 -0.58 12.99 5.90
CA GLU A 26 0.18 14.23 6.10
C GLU A 26 -0.02 15.21 4.94
N HIS A 27 -0.19 14.68 3.73
CA HIS A 27 -0.40 15.45 2.50
C HIS A 27 -1.85 15.38 2.00
N LYS A 28 -2.85 15.19 2.87
CA LYS A 28 -4.28 15.02 2.50
C LYS A 28 -4.91 16.12 1.64
N SER A 29 -4.23 17.25 1.46
CA SER A 29 -4.64 18.36 0.58
C SER A 29 -4.02 18.29 -0.81
N TYR A 30 -3.17 17.30 -1.09
CA TYR A 30 -2.59 17.09 -2.40
C TYR A 30 -3.65 16.57 -3.37
N THR A 31 -3.59 17.10 -4.58
CA THR A 31 -4.24 16.51 -5.75
C THR A 31 -3.56 15.21 -6.14
N TYR A 32 -4.23 14.41 -6.96
CA TYR A 32 -3.72 13.16 -7.49
C TYR A 32 -2.35 13.34 -8.17
N ASN A 33 -2.16 14.39 -8.97
CA ASN A 33 -0.88 14.67 -9.62
C ASN A 33 0.22 15.04 -8.61
N GLN A 34 -0.10 15.82 -7.57
CA GLN A 34 0.87 16.13 -6.52
C GLN A 34 1.27 14.88 -5.73
N PHE A 35 0.35 13.94 -5.51
CA PHE A 35 0.68 12.64 -4.94
C PHE A 35 1.54 11.78 -5.86
N LYS A 36 1.29 11.78 -7.18
CA LYS A 36 2.14 11.10 -8.15
C LYS A 36 3.58 11.63 -8.08
N ASP A 37 3.73 12.95 -8.10
CA ASP A 37 5.05 13.60 -8.00
C ASP A 37 5.74 13.26 -6.67
N TYR A 38 4.99 13.28 -5.56
CA TYR A 38 5.51 12.92 -4.23
C TYR A 38 5.98 11.46 -4.14
N PHE A 39 5.19 10.53 -4.70
CA PHE A 39 5.46 9.09 -4.65
C PHE A 39 6.34 8.60 -5.82
N GLN A 40 6.68 9.46 -6.78
CA GLN A 40 7.46 9.13 -7.98
C GLN A 40 8.77 8.35 -7.71
N PRO A 41 9.56 8.61 -6.65
CA PRO A 41 10.80 7.86 -6.41
C PRO A 41 10.60 6.36 -6.16
N TYR A 42 9.37 5.94 -5.85
CA TYR A 42 9.02 4.56 -5.56
C TYR A 42 7.64 4.20 -6.11
N GLY A 43 7.24 4.83 -7.21
CA GLY A 43 5.95 4.60 -7.84
C GLY A 43 5.99 4.63 -9.36
N THR A 44 4.98 4.01 -9.95
CA THR A 44 4.83 3.84 -11.40
C THR A 44 3.43 4.25 -11.80
N ASP A 45 3.35 5.16 -12.77
CA ASP A 45 2.08 5.55 -13.37
C ASP A 45 1.59 4.48 -14.36
N MET A 46 0.42 3.90 -14.09
CA MET A 46 -0.25 2.91 -14.95
C MET A 46 -1.41 3.53 -15.75
N GLY A 47 -1.51 4.86 -15.79
CA GLY A 47 -2.55 5.60 -16.49
C GLY A 47 -3.85 5.70 -15.68
N SER A 48 -4.50 4.57 -15.39
CA SER A 48 -5.76 4.55 -14.62
C SER A 48 -5.56 4.64 -13.10
N VAL A 49 -4.38 4.23 -12.63
CA VAL A 49 -3.96 4.26 -11.22
C VAL A 49 -2.47 4.56 -11.14
N PHE A 50 -2.03 5.05 -9.99
CA PHE A 50 -0.61 5.18 -9.68
C PHE A 50 -0.22 4.09 -8.68
N VAL A 51 0.79 3.30 -9.01
CA VAL A 51 1.24 2.16 -8.22
C VAL A 51 2.39 2.61 -7.34
N ILE A 52 2.27 2.43 -6.03
CA ILE A 52 3.30 2.77 -5.04
C ILE A 52 3.91 1.46 -4.53
N GLU A 53 5.22 1.28 -4.69
CA GLU A 53 5.96 0.12 -4.18
C GLU A 53 6.93 0.56 -3.09
N ARG A 54 6.66 0.21 -1.83
CA ARG A 54 7.56 0.57 -0.72
C ARG A 54 7.85 -0.64 0.15
N GLY A 55 9.14 -0.94 0.31
CA GLY A 55 9.56 -2.11 1.06
C GLY A 55 8.95 -3.38 0.46
N VAL A 56 8.18 -4.13 1.24
CA VAL A 56 7.58 -5.40 0.79
C VAL A 56 6.14 -5.28 0.26
N VAL A 57 5.61 -4.06 0.10
CA VAL A 57 4.22 -3.86 -0.33
C VAL A 57 4.11 -3.08 -1.63
N LYS A 58 3.07 -3.40 -2.38
CA LYS A 58 2.51 -2.58 -3.46
C LYS A 58 1.12 -2.12 -3.08
N VAL A 59 0.87 -0.82 -3.26
CA VAL A 59 -0.37 -0.14 -2.92
C VAL A 59 -0.79 0.71 -4.12
N TYR A 60 -2.08 0.93 -4.30
CA TYR A 60 -2.62 1.70 -5.42
C TYR A 60 -3.15 3.04 -4.92
N LEU A 61 -2.80 4.11 -5.61
CA LEU A 61 -3.43 5.41 -5.51
C LEU A 61 -4.47 5.51 -6.62
N ILE A 62 -5.73 5.67 -6.23
CA ILE A 62 -6.90 5.56 -7.10
C ILE A 62 -7.53 6.95 -7.24
N PRO A 63 -7.57 7.55 -8.45
CA PRO A 63 -8.22 8.83 -8.66
C PRO A 63 -9.75 8.71 -8.58
N TYR A 64 -10.41 9.76 -8.10
CA TYR A 64 -11.85 9.94 -8.17
C TYR A 64 -12.18 10.83 -9.37
N HIS A 65 -13.25 10.49 -10.10
CA HIS A 65 -13.75 11.37 -11.15
C HIS A 65 -14.43 12.61 -10.52
N LYS A 66 -14.00 13.80 -10.95
CA LYS A 66 -14.44 15.11 -10.46
C LYS A 66 -15.96 15.34 -10.51
N GLU A 67 -16.71 14.57 -11.31
CA GLU A 67 -18.16 14.70 -11.43
C GLU A 67 -18.92 14.38 -10.12
N LEU A 68 -18.26 13.76 -9.13
CA LEU A 68 -18.89 13.33 -7.87
C LEU A 68 -18.51 14.16 -6.64
N LEU A 69 -17.60 15.13 -6.73
CA LEU A 69 -17.05 15.82 -5.56
C LEU A 69 -17.17 17.34 -5.68
N SER A 70 -18.26 17.88 -5.15
CA SER A 70 -18.51 19.32 -5.09
C SER A 70 -17.74 20.06 -3.97
N SER A 71 -16.94 19.37 -3.14
CA SER A 71 -16.34 20.02 -1.96
C SER A 71 -15.14 19.34 -1.28
N GLN A 72 -14.54 18.27 -1.83
CA GLN A 72 -13.42 17.59 -1.15
C GLN A 72 -12.03 17.92 -1.73
N SER A 73 -11.08 18.15 -0.82
CA SER A 73 -9.70 18.59 -1.05
C SER A 73 -8.74 17.51 -1.57
N CYS A 74 -9.20 16.27 -1.75
CA CYS A 74 -8.40 15.15 -2.27
C CYS A 74 -9.23 14.41 -3.33
N ASP A 75 -8.78 14.44 -4.57
CA ASP A 75 -9.41 13.77 -5.71
C ASP A 75 -8.88 12.34 -5.92
N CYS A 76 -8.39 11.70 -4.85
CA CYS A 76 -7.89 10.34 -4.90
C CYS A 76 -7.97 9.64 -3.53
N SER A 77 -7.73 8.32 -3.53
CA SER A 77 -7.66 7.49 -2.33
C SER A 77 -6.54 6.47 -2.39
N LEU A 78 -6.04 6.09 -1.22
CA LEU A 78 -5.10 4.99 -1.08
C LEU A 78 -5.85 3.67 -0.89
N SER A 79 -5.53 2.66 -1.69
CA SER A 79 -6.14 1.34 -1.61
C SER A 79 -5.91 0.68 -0.25
N LEU A 80 -6.97 0.05 0.28
CA LEU A 80 -6.88 -0.86 1.44
C LEU A 80 -6.54 -2.30 1.03
N HIS A 81 -6.52 -2.60 -0.26
CA HIS A 81 -6.01 -3.85 -0.80
C HIS A 81 -4.55 -3.68 -1.20
N ILE A 82 -3.69 -4.57 -0.73
CA ILE A 82 -2.25 -4.52 -0.96
C ILE A 82 -1.75 -5.84 -1.54
N VAL A 83 -0.65 -5.76 -2.26
CA VAL A 83 0.12 -6.94 -2.66
C VAL A 83 1.37 -7.02 -1.79
N ILE A 84 1.69 -8.20 -1.28
CA ILE A 84 2.83 -8.44 -0.39
C ILE A 84 3.84 -9.31 -1.12
N TYR A 85 5.09 -8.85 -1.11
CA TYR A 85 6.19 -9.53 -1.77
C TYR A 85 7.25 -10.02 -0.80
N ARG A 86 7.83 -11.16 -1.10
CA ARG A 86 9.12 -11.55 -0.57
C ARG A 86 10.20 -11.05 -1.52
N ILE A 87 11.14 -10.28 -0.99
CA ILE A 87 12.29 -9.79 -1.74
C ILE A 87 13.47 -10.69 -1.37
N GLN A 88 14.01 -11.37 -2.39
CA GLN A 88 15.29 -12.08 -2.35
C GLN A 88 16.26 -11.36 -3.29
N GLU A 89 17.57 -11.66 -3.20
CA GLU A 89 18.64 -10.87 -3.84
C GLU A 89 18.37 -10.52 -5.32
N ASN A 90 17.75 -11.43 -6.08
CA ASN A 90 17.55 -11.24 -7.52
C ASN A 90 16.09 -11.34 -7.98
N PHE A 91 15.13 -11.56 -7.08
CA PHE A 91 13.72 -11.65 -7.48
C PHE A 91 12.75 -11.21 -6.39
N LYS A 92 11.60 -10.73 -6.86
CA LYS A 92 10.46 -10.30 -6.07
C LYS A 92 9.33 -11.30 -6.30
N GLU A 93 9.01 -12.10 -5.29
CA GLU A 93 7.96 -13.12 -5.34
C GLU A 93 6.70 -12.57 -4.69
N GLU A 94 5.57 -12.58 -5.40
CA GLU A 94 4.27 -12.29 -4.79
C GLU A 94 3.89 -13.42 -3.84
N ILE A 95 3.73 -13.10 -2.56
CA ILE A 95 3.36 -14.08 -1.53
C ILE A 95 1.87 -14.04 -1.25
N ASP A 96 1.26 -12.86 -1.34
CA ASP A 96 -0.13 -12.67 -0.94
C ASP A 96 -0.70 -11.39 -1.53
N SER A 97 -2.03 -11.37 -1.66
CA SER A 97 -2.80 -10.27 -2.23
C SER A 97 -4.10 -10.17 -1.44
N LEU A 98 -4.21 -9.16 -0.57
CA LEU A 98 -5.26 -9.11 0.44
C LEU A 98 -5.56 -7.71 0.99
N SER A 99 -6.70 -7.58 1.64
CA SER A 99 -7.12 -6.36 2.34
C SER A 99 -6.41 -6.18 3.69
N LEU A 100 -6.16 -4.94 4.12
CA LEU A 100 -5.55 -4.67 5.43
C LEU A 100 -6.24 -5.34 6.62
N PRO A 101 -7.59 -5.44 6.69
CA PRO A 101 -8.24 -6.20 7.76
C PRO A 101 -7.80 -7.67 7.76
N MET A 102 -7.70 -8.29 6.58
CA MET A 102 -7.21 -9.66 6.45
C MET A 102 -5.74 -9.77 6.86
N LEU A 103 -4.90 -8.77 6.56
CA LEU A 103 -3.50 -8.75 6.99
C LEU A 103 -3.40 -8.76 8.52
N LYS A 104 -4.14 -7.86 9.17
CA LYS A 104 -4.18 -7.76 10.63
C LYS A 104 -4.67 -9.07 11.25
N TRP A 105 -5.71 -9.67 10.68
CA TRP A 105 -6.21 -10.98 11.12
C TRP A 105 -5.15 -12.08 10.97
N LYS A 106 -4.45 -12.17 9.82
CA LYS A 106 -3.37 -13.14 9.60
C LYS A 106 -2.22 -12.97 10.60
N ILE A 107 -1.84 -11.73 10.93
CA ILE A 107 -0.83 -11.44 11.97
C ILE A 107 -1.29 -11.97 13.34
N MET A 108 -2.51 -11.62 13.77
CA MET A 108 -3.04 -12.05 15.07
C MET A 108 -3.10 -13.58 15.19
N ASN A 109 -3.53 -14.27 14.13
CA ASN A 109 -3.62 -15.74 14.15
C ASN A 109 -2.27 -16.44 14.14
N LEU A 110 -1.23 -15.81 13.60
CA LEU A 110 0.13 -16.34 13.62
C LEU A 110 0.89 -15.98 14.91
N ASP A 111 0.56 -14.85 15.55
CA ASP A 111 1.10 -14.47 16.87
C ASP A 111 0.58 -15.36 18.01
N ASN A 112 -0.63 -15.90 17.87
CA ASN A 112 -1.28 -16.76 18.87
C ASN A 112 -0.94 -18.27 18.74
N LYS A 113 0.04 -18.63 17.89
CA LYS A 113 0.46 -20.01 17.61
C LYS A 113 1.93 -20.23 17.98
#